data_AF-A0A6C1PPT9-F1
#
_entry.id   AF-A0A6C1PPT9-F1
#
_cell.length_a   1.000
_cell.length_b   1.000
_cell.length_c   1.000
_cell.angle_alpha   90.00
_cell.angle_beta   90.00
_cell.angle_gamma   90.00
#
_symmetry.space_group_name_H-M   'P 1'
#
loop_
_entity.id
_entity.type
_entity.pdbx_description
1 polymer ?
#
loop_
_entity_poly.entity_id
_entity_poly.type
_entity_poly.pdbx_seq_one_letter_code
_entity_poly.pdbx_strand_id
1 'polypeptide(L)'
;VFFLLIPMMFSGGLIPTFLVVNAVGLLNSFWSLILPAAVPIFSIIIFMNYVRGLPSALMESATIDGAGHLRIIGAIIVPLSLPSVATLVLFSFVFHWNSWFDGLIYINDIAKWPIQTVLRSFLTGQLDMTTAFDISQLDRITKLSDTGFKAAEVILIMVPLLLIYPLLQRYYIKGLTLGAVKQ
;
A
#
# COMPACT_ATOMS: atom_id res chain seq x y z
N VAL A 1 -8.39 -20.93 2.68
CA VAL A 1 -9.05 -19.80 1.98
C VAL A 1 -10.35 -19.41 2.68
N PHE A 2 -11.29 -20.33 2.91
CA PHE A 2 -12.56 -20.00 3.59
C PHE A 2 -12.40 -19.26 4.93
N PHE A 3 -11.52 -19.72 5.82
CA PHE A 3 -11.24 -19.03 7.09
C PHE A 3 -10.71 -17.60 6.94
N LEU A 4 -10.01 -17.29 5.83
CA LEU A 4 -9.51 -15.94 5.56
C LEU A 4 -10.62 -15.01 5.06
N LEU A 5 -11.69 -15.54 4.45
CA LEU A 5 -12.80 -14.72 3.97
C LEU A 5 -13.60 -14.08 5.11
N ILE A 6 -13.66 -14.71 6.27
CA ILE A 6 -14.42 -14.21 7.42
C ILE A 6 -13.93 -12.80 7.83
N PRO A 7 -12.65 -12.57 8.18
CA PRO A 7 -12.17 -11.23 8.54
C PRO A 7 -12.14 -10.23 7.38
N MET A 8 -12.25 -10.70 6.12
CA MET A 8 -12.39 -9.81 4.96
C MET A 8 -13.82 -9.27 4.81
N MET A 9 -14.83 -10.10 5.12
CA MET A 9 -16.24 -9.72 5.05
C MET A 9 -16.74 -9.06 6.34
N PHE A 10 -16.17 -9.45 7.48
CA PHE A 10 -16.53 -8.96 8.80
C PHE A 10 -15.34 -8.28 9.45
N SER A 11 -15.47 -7.00 9.73
CA SER A 11 -14.45 -6.17 10.39
C SER A 11 -15.06 -5.48 11.60
N GLY A 12 -14.27 -5.29 12.66
CA GLY A 12 -14.67 -4.47 13.80
C GLY A 12 -14.88 -3.00 13.41
N GLY A 13 -14.36 -2.57 12.26
CA GLY A 13 -14.46 -1.21 11.78
C GLY A 13 -13.46 -0.27 12.46
N LEU A 14 -13.67 1.03 12.24
CA LEU A 14 -12.75 2.08 12.65
C LEU A 14 -12.54 2.14 14.16
N ILE A 15 -13.61 2.19 14.94
CA ILE A 15 -13.52 2.41 16.40
C ILE A 15 -12.77 1.28 17.11
N PRO A 16 -13.12 -0.01 16.93
CA PRO A 16 -12.38 -1.10 17.56
C PRO A 16 -10.92 -1.17 17.10
N THR A 17 -10.65 -0.90 15.82
CA THR A 17 -9.27 -0.87 15.31
C THR A 17 -8.46 0.22 16.00
N PHE A 18 -9.04 1.41 16.17
CA PHE A 18 -8.40 2.51 16.90
C PHE A 18 -8.13 2.16 18.36
N LEU A 19 -9.09 1.54 19.05
CA LEU A 19 -8.90 1.11 20.43
C LEU A 19 -7.76 0.10 20.56
N VAL A 20 -7.60 -0.81 19.61
CA VAL A 20 -6.48 -1.76 19.59
C VAL A 20 -5.15 -1.02 19.43
N VAL A 21 -5.03 -0.12 18.44
CA VAL A 21 -3.81 0.67 18.19
C VAL A 21 -3.43 1.50 19.43
N ASN A 22 -4.42 2.09 20.11
CA ASN A 22 -4.20 2.79 21.37
C ASN A 22 -3.77 1.86 22.51
N ALA A 23 -4.43 0.72 22.67
CA ALA A 23 -4.13 -0.25 23.72
C ALA A 23 -2.70 -0.83 23.60
N VAL A 24 -2.18 -0.97 22.37
CA VAL A 24 -0.80 -1.39 22.13
C VAL A 24 0.22 -0.23 22.14
N GLY A 25 -0.21 0.99 22.45
CA GLY A 25 0.67 2.15 22.61
C GLY A 25 1.29 2.67 21.32
N LEU A 26 0.67 2.43 20.16
CA LEU A 26 1.23 2.80 18.86
C LEU A 26 0.83 4.21 18.39
N LEU A 27 -0.04 4.92 19.13
CA LEU A 27 -0.43 6.28 18.74
C LEU A 27 0.78 7.22 18.63
N ASN A 28 0.70 8.15 17.68
CA ASN A 28 1.73 9.12 17.36
C ASN A 28 3.09 8.50 16.91
N SER A 29 3.05 7.27 16.40
CA SER A 29 4.20 6.52 15.87
C SER A 29 4.01 6.17 14.40
N PHE A 30 5.10 6.10 13.63
CA PHE A 30 5.04 5.66 12.24
C PHE A 30 4.42 4.26 12.08
N TRP A 31 4.59 3.39 13.08
CA TRP A 31 4.07 2.03 13.05
C TRP A 31 2.54 1.94 13.10
N SER A 32 1.84 2.93 13.66
CA SER A 32 0.36 2.95 13.62
C SER A 32 -0.18 3.13 12.21
N LEU A 33 0.63 3.62 11.26
CA LEU A 33 0.24 3.81 9.86
C LEU A 33 0.44 2.55 9.00
N ILE A 34 1.30 1.62 9.46
CA ILE A 34 1.67 0.43 8.68
C ILE A 34 0.99 -0.81 9.24
N LEU A 35 1.14 -1.06 10.54
CA LEU A 35 0.77 -2.34 11.14
C LEU A 35 -0.71 -2.70 11.00
N PRO A 36 -1.68 -1.76 11.15
CA PRO A 36 -3.09 -2.10 10.99
C PRO A 36 -3.45 -2.66 9.60
N ALA A 37 -2.73 -2.25 8.56
CA ALA A 37 -2.95 -2.66 7.18
C ALA A 37 -1.88 -3.66 6.65
N ALA A 38 -0.96 -4.13 7.51
CA ALA A 38 0.19 -4.93 7.09
C ALA A 38 -0.16 -6.33 6.55
N VAL A 39 -1.36 -6.84 6.87
CA VAL A 39 -1.82 -8.17 6.45
C VAL A 39 -3.11 -8.05 5.62
N PRO A 40 -3.02 -7.54 4.37
CA PRO A 40 -4.17 -7.40 3.50
C PRO A 40 -4.63 -8.77 3.00
N ILE A 41 -5.78 -9.23 3.50
CA ILE A 41 -6.32 -10.57 3.22
C ILE A 41 -6.54 -10.80 1.72
N PHE A 42 -7.03 -9.79 1.00
CA PHE A 42 -7.25 -9.86 -0.44
C PHE A 42 -5.96 -10.22 -1.20
N SER A 43 -4.85 -9.55 -0.87
CA SER A 43 -3.52 -9.83 -1.44
C SER A 43 -3.04 -11.25 -1.13
N ILE A 44 -3.30 -11.74 0.08
CA ILE A 44 -2.96 -13.12 0.48
C ILE A 44 -3.72 -14.13 -0.39
N ILE A 45 -5.02 -13.91 -0.61
CA ILE A 45 -5.85 -14.81 -1.43
C ILE A 45 -5.35 -14.83 -2.88
N ILE A 46 -5.02 -13.67 -3.45
CA ILE A 46 -4.43 -13.57 -4.79
C ILE A 46 -3.12 -14.36 -4.86
N PHE A 47 -2.21 -14.14 -3.91
CA PHE A 47 -0.92 -14.81 -3.89
C PHE A 47 -1.07 -16.32 -3.76
N MET A 48 -1.93 -16.79 -2.84
CA MET A 48 -2.21 -18.20 -2.66
C MET A 48 -2.75 -18.86 -3.92
N ASN A 49 -3.68 -18.20 -4.62
CA ASN A 49 -4.22 -18.73 -5.87
C ASN A 49 -3.17 -18.78 -6.97
N TYR A 50 -2.27 -17.79 -7.03
CA TYR A 50 -1.14 -17.81 -7.95
C TYR A 50 -0.21 -18.99 -7.69
N VAL A 51 0.22 -19.19 -6.43
CA VAL A 51 1.11 -20.30 -6.04
C VAL A 51 0.46 -21.66 -6.31
N ARG A 52 -0.85 -21.80 -6.07
CA ARG A 52 -1.61 -23.03 -6.41
C ARG A 52 -1.70 -23.28 -7.92
N GLY A 53 -1.58 -22.25 -8.74
CA GLY A 53 -1.54 -22.37 -10.19
C GLY A 53 -0.17 -22.80 -10.74
N LEU A 54 0.88 -22.82 -9.90
CA LEU A 54 2.20 -23.30 -10.30
C LEU A 54 2.19 -24.83 -10.49
N PRO A 55 2.94 -25.38 -11.46
CA PRO A 55 3.04 -26.83 -11.65
C PRO A 55 3.56 -27.55 -10.40
N SER A 56 2.80 -28.52 -9.87
CA SER A 56 3.19 -29.27 -8.66
C SER A 56 4.48 -30.07 -8.85
N ALA A 57 4.73 -30.53 -10.09
CA ALA A 57 5.94 -31.27 -10.47
C ALA A 57 7.25 -30.55 -10.11
N LEU A 58 7.27 -29.20 -10.10
CA LEU A 58 8.46 -28.43 -9.71
C LEU A 58 8.77 -28.57 -8.21
N MET A 59 7.73 -28.67 -7.38
CA MET A 59 7.89 -28.87 -5.94
C MET A 59 8.19 -30.33 -5.61
N GLU A 60 7.55 -31.27 -6.32
CA GLU A 60 7.78 -32.70 -6.16
C GLU A 60 9.21 -33.09 -6.54
N SER A 61 9.70 -32.63 -7.69
CA SER A 61 11.10 -32.86 -8.12
C SER A 61 12.10 -32.29 -7.12
N ALA A 62 11.91 -31.04 -6.67
CA ALA A 62 12.78 -30.45 -5.66
C ALA A 62 12.77 -31.21 -4.32
N THR A 63 11.62 -31.79 -3.95
CA THR A 63 11.50 -32.61 -2.75
C THR A 63 12.24 -33.94 -2.90
N ILE A 64 12.16 -34.57 -4.09
CA ILE A 64 12.93 -35.77 -4.43
C ILE A 64 14.44 -35.49 -4.40
N ASP A 65 14.86 -34.30 -4.85
CA ASP A 65 16.24 -33.80 -4.78
C ASP A 65 16.69 -33.42 -3.35
N GLY A 66 15.85 -33.65 -2.34
CA GLY A 66 16.16 -33.40 -0.93
C GLY A 66 16.07 -31.93 -0.50
N ALA A 67 15.42 -31.06 -1.29
CA ALA A 67 15.21 -29.67 -0.90
C ALA A 67 14.14 -29.57 0.22
N GLY A 68 14.51 -28.95 1.35
CA GLY A 68 13.55 -28.62 2.40
C GLY A 68 12.59 -27.49 2.01
N HIS A 69 11.46 -27.37 2.72
CA HIS A 69 10.39 -26.40 2.39
C HIS A 69 10.86 -24.95 2.26
N LEU A 70 11.73 -24.47 3.16
CA LEU A 70 12.26 -23.09 3.08
C LEU A 70 13.09 -22.86 1.81
N ARG A 71 13.83 -23.88 1.36
CA ARG A 71 14.59 -23.83 0.10
C ARG A 71 13.65 -23.81 -1.09
N ILE A 72 12.61 -24.63 -1.09
CA ILE A 72 11.58 -24.63 -2.15
C ILE A 72 10.91 -23.26 -2.23
N ILE A 73 10.53 -22.66 -1.09
CA ILE A 73 9.92 -21.33 -1.05
C ILE A 73 10.87 -20.29 -1.66
N GLY A 74 12.10 -20.19 -1.17
CA GLY A 74 13.04 -19.14 -1.60
C GLY A 74 13.58 -19.33 -3.03
N ALA A 75 13.88 -20.57 -3.42
CA ALA A 75 14.55 -20.85 -4.69
C ALA A 75 13.57 -21.13 -5.86
N ILE A 76 12.33 -21.52 -5.58
CA ILE A 76 11.35 -21.91 -6.61
C ILE A 76 10.12 -21.01 -6.54
N ILE A 77 9.40 -20.98 -5.41
CA ILE A 77 8.11 -20.29 -5.32
C ILE A 77 8.26 -18.77 -5.48
N VAL A 78 9.18 -18.14 -4.75
CA VAL A 78 9.40 -16.68 -4.80
C VAL A 78 9.78 -16.19 -6.21
N PRO A 79 10.80 -16.75 -6.90
CA PRO A 79 11.18 -16.26 -8.23
C PRO A 79 10.09 -16.51 -9.28
N LEU A 80 9.39 -17.64 -9.23
CA LEU A 80 8.26 -17.90 -10.14
C LEU A 80 7.08 -16.98 -9.86
N SER A 81 6.92 -16.51 -8.63
CA SER A 81 5.82 -15.62 -8.23
C SER A 81 6.09 -14.14 -8.40
N LEU A 82 7.23 -13.75 -8.98
CA LEU A 82 7.59 -12.34 -9.24
C LEU A 82 6.46 -11.54 -9.93
N PRO A 83 5.73 -12.05 -10.94
CA PRO A 83 4.62 -11.31 -11.54
C PRO A 83 3.47 -11.05 -10.55
N SER A 84 3.16 -12.03 -9.70
CA SER A 84 2.14 -11.87 -8.65
C SER A 84 2.60 -10.88 -7.60
N VAL A 85 3.83 -11.03 -7.09
CA VAL A 85 4.43 -10.12 -6.10
C VAL A 85 4.45 -8.68 -6.60
N ALA A 86 4.78 -8.44 -7.87
CA ALA A 86 4.74 -7.10 -8.47
C ALA A 86 3.32 -6.48 -8.40
N THR A 87 2.28 -7.28 -8.65
CA THR A 87 0.88 -6.85 -8.52
C THR A 87 0.53 -6.50 -7.08
N LEU A 88 0.99 -7.31 -6.11
CA LEU A 88 0.72 -7.06 -4.69
C LEU A 88 1.43 -5.79 -4.20
N VAL A 89 2.69 -5.59 -4.61
CA VAL A 89 3.46 -4.38 -4.30
C VAL A 89 2.76 -3.14 -4.87
N LEU A 90 2.20 -3.22 -6.08
CA LEU A 90 1.39 -2.14 -6.64
C LEU A 90 0.17 -1.84 -5.76
N PHE A 91 -0.60 -2.86 -5.38
CA PHE A 91 -1.79 -2.65 -4.54
C PHE A 91 -1.43 -2.01 -3.21
N SER A 92 -0.37 -2.49 -2.54
CA SER A 92 0.13 -1.90 -1.30
C SER A 92 0.61 -0.46 -1.51
N PHE A 93 1.33 -0.18 -2.59
CA PHE A 93 1.78 1.17 -2.90
C PHE A 93 0.59 2.12 -3.09
N VAL A 94 -0.36 1.76 -3.95
CA VAL A 94 -1.54 2.60 -4.22
C VAL A 94 -2.35 2.81 -2.97
N PHE A 95 -2.54 1.77 -2.16
CA PHE A 95 -3.26 1.86 -0.89
C PHE A 95 -2.60 2.88 0.05
N HIS A 96 -1.31 2.72 0.36
CA HIS A 96 -0.61 3.64 1.26
C HIS A 96 -0.44 5.04 0.68
N TRP A 97 -0.21 5.15 -0.64
CA TRP A 97 -0.11 6.43 -1.34
C TRP A 97 -1.43 7.21 -1.33
N ASN A 98 -2.57 6.55 -1.18
CA ASN A 98 -3.87 7.21 -1.07
C ASN A 98 -4.38 7.31 0.37
N SER A 99 -3.62 6.84 1.37
CA SER A 99 -4.04 6.90 2.76
C SER A 99 -3.79 8.29 3.35
N TRP A 100 -4.87 9.07 3.44
CA TRP A 100 -4.88 10.38 4.10
C TRP A 100 -5.47 10.29 5.52
N PHE A 101 -6.38 9.36 5.76
CA PHE A 101 -7.19 9.33 6.98
C PHE A 101 -6.43 8.76 8.19
N ASP A 102 -5.54 7.79 7.98
CA ASP A 102 -4.78 7.13 9.05
C ASP A 102 -3.93 8.13 9.86
N GLY A 103 -3.36 9.14 9.18
CA GLY A 103 -2.61 10.21 9.81
C GLY A 103 -3.48 11.07 10.73
N LEU A 104 -4.73 11.37 10.34
CA LEU A 104 -5.66 12.18 11.14
C LEU A 104 -6.08 11.47 12.43
N ILE A 105 -6.24 10.15 12.39
CA ILE A 105 -6.74 9.39 13.53
C ILE A 105 -5.63 8.86 14.43
N TYR A 106 -4.45 8.54 13.90
CA TYR A 106 -3.39 7.91 14.68
C TYR A 106 -2.25 8.83 15.07
N ILE A 107 -2.06 9.98 14.39
CA ILE A 107 -0.91 10.86 14.60
C ILE A 107 -1.35 12.22 15.16
N ASN A 108 -0.92 12.50 16.39
CA ASN A 108 -1.24 13.76 17.06
C ASN A 108 -0.27 14.91 16.66
N ASP A 109 0.96 14.56 16.28
CA ASP A 109 1.98 15.53 15.87
C ASP A 109 1.91 15.80 14.37
N ILE A 110 1.56 17.04 14.00
CA ILE A 110 1.41 17.47 12.59
C ILE A 110 2.73 17.28 11.82
N ALA A 111 3.89 17.40 12.48
CA ALA A 111 5.19 17.21 11.82
C ALA A 111 5.41 15.75 11.36
N LYS A 112 4.64 14.80 11.90
CA LYS A 112 4.67 13.37 11.53
C LYS A 112 3.56 12.99 10.55
N TRP A 113 2.73 13.92 10.12
CA TRP A 113 1.64 13.62 9.20
C TRP A 113 2.17 13.17 7.84
N PRO A 114 1.63 12.09 7.27
CA PRO A 114 1.86 11.74 5.87
C PRO A 114 1.47 12.89 4.96
N ILE A 115 2.17 13.02 3.83
CA ILE A 115 1.91 14.09 2.86
C ILE A 115 0.43 14.12 2.41
N GLN A 116 -0.19 12.95 2.25
CA GLN A 116 -1.60 12.83 1.86
C GLN A 116 -2.55 13.38 2.92
N THR A 117 -2.24 13.19 4.20
CA THR A 117 -3.00 13.73 5.32
C THR A 117 -2.94 15.26 5.28
N VAL A 118 -1.73 15.83 5.18
CA VAL A 118 -1.50 17.27 5.13
C VAL A 118 -2.24 17.92 3.96
N LEU A 119 -2.03 17.38 2.76
CA LEU A 119 -2.65 17.85 1.52
C LEU A 119 -4.17 17.82 1.62
N ARG A 120 -4.74 16.68 2.04
CA ARG A 120 -6.19 16.54 2.23
C ARG A 120 -6.74 17.52 3.25
N SER A 121 -6.02 17.80 4.34
CA SER A 121 -6.45 18.77 5.36
C SER A 121 -6.47 20.21 4.86
N PHE A 122 -5.58 20.59 3.95
CA PHE A 122 -5.66 21.90 3.28
C PHE A 122 -6.86 21.97 2.33
N LEU A 123 -7.16 20.91 1.58
CA LEU A 123 -8.34 20.87 0.68
C LEU A 123 -9.67 21.02 1.42
N THR A 124 -9.79 20.38 2.58
CA THR A 124 -11.02 20.38 3.38
C THR A 124 -11.12 21.59 4.30
N GLY A 125 -10.09 22.45 4.37
CA GLY A 125 -10.04 23.61 5.26
C GLY A 125 -9.88 23.25 6.73
N GLN A 126 -9.38 22.04 7.04
CA GLN A 126 -9.07 21.61 8.42
C GLN A 126 -7.79 22.26 8.95
N LEU A 127 -6.83 22.54 8.07
CA LEU A 127 -5.65 23.33 8.38
C LEU A 127 -5.76 24.66 7.64
N ASP A 128 -5.73 25.76 8.39
CA ASP A 128 -5.53 27.08 7.81
C ASP A 128 -4.06 27.25 7.42
N MET A 129 -3.79 27.79 6.23
CA MET A 129 -2.44 28.05 5.75
C MET A 129 -1.63 28.99 6.68
N THR A 130 -2.30 29.65 7.62
CA THR A 130 -1.72 30.57 8.61
C THR A 130 -1.13 29.87 9.84
N THR A 131 -1.55 28.64 10.15
CA THR A 131 -1.05 27.88 11.32
C THR A 131 0.09 26.94 10.95
N ALA A 132 0.24 26.60 9.67
CA ALA A 132 1.27 25.70 9.16
C ALA A 132 2.54 26.41 8.65
N PHE A 133 2.48 27.72 8.36
CA PHE A 133 3.60 28.49 7.80
C PHE A 133 3.90 29.72 8.67
N ASP A 134 5.18 29.94 8.98
CA ASP A 134 5.66 31.10 9.73
C ASP A 134 5.18 32.42 9.10
N ILE A 135 4.80 33.37 9.96
CA ILE A 135 4.17 34.67 9.64
C ILE A 135 4.94 35.48 8.59
N SER A 136 6.24 35.24 8.41
CA SER A 136 7.08 35.87 7.39
C SER A 136 6.86 35.38 5.95
N GLN A 137 6.15 34.27 5.73
CA GLN A 137 5.84 33.74 4.39
C GLN A 137 4.39 34.00 3.94
N LEU A 138 3.56 34.56 4.82
CA LEU A 138 2.13 34.77 4.61
C LEU A 138 1.83 35.67 3.39
N ASP A 139 2.69 36.66 3.13
CA ASP A 139 2.53 37.63 2.04
C ASP A 139 2.70 37.03 0.63
N ARG A 140 3.31 35.83 0.52
CA ARG A 140 3.43 35.09 -0.75
C ARG A 140 2.31 34.07 -0.93
N ILE A 141 1.74 33.58 0.16
CA ILE A 141 0.71 32.53 0.15
C ILE A 141 -0.69 33.15 -0.05
N THR A 142 -0.97 34.32 0.51
CA THR A 142 -2.24 35.05 0.30
C THR A 142 -2.44 35.55 -1.14
N LYS A 143 -1.38 35.53 -1.97
CA LYS A 143 -1.44 35.88 -3.40
C LYS A 143 -1.69 34.67 -4.31
N LEU A 144 -1.68 33.45 -3.78
CA LEU A 144 -2.02 32.26 -4.53
C LEU A 144 -3.53 32.06 -4.46
N SER A 145 -4.20 32.08 -5.61
CA SER A 145 -5.60 31.68 -5.70
C SER A 145 -5.75 30.26 -5.13
N ASP A 146 -6.72 30.03 -4.24
CA ASP A 146 -7.03 28.70 -3.70
C ASP A 146 -7.13 27.62 -4.80
N THR A 147 -7.58 28.01 -6.00
CA THR A 147 -7.67 27.15 -7.17
C THR A 147 -6.30 26.68 -7.67
N GLY A 148 -5.28 27.54 -7.64
CA GLY A 148 -3.91 27.20 -8.06
C GLY A 148 -3.22 26.22 -7.11
N PHE A 149 -3.43 26.38 -5.80
CA PHE A 149 -2.91 25.46 -4.80
C PHE A 149 -3.56 24.08 -4.92
N LYS A 150 -4.90 24.04 -5.04
CA LYS A 150 -5.67 22.80 -5.27
C LYS A 150 -5.24 22.07 -6.55
N ALA A 151 -4.96 22.80 -7.63
CA ALA A 151 -4.49 22.21 -8.88
C ALA A 151 -3.07 21.62 -8.76
N ALA A 152 -2.15 22.32 -8.11
CA ALA A 152 -0.79 21.84 -7.88
C ALA A 152 -0.76 20.56 -7.02
N GLU A 153 -1.63 20.49 -6.01
CA GLU A 153 -1.80 19.31 -5.16
C GLU A 153 -2.27 18.08 -5.96
N VAL A 154 -3.29 18.22 -6.80
CA VAL A 154 -3.78 17.12 -7.66
C VAL A 154 -2.65 16.60 -8.55
N ILE A 155 -1.86 17.50 -9.13
CA ILE A 155 -0.69 17.12 -9.94
C ILE A 155 0.32 16.34 -9.08
N LEU A 156 0.63 16.80 -7.87
CA LEU A 156 1.58 16.14 -6.97
C LEU A 156 1.12 14.72 -6.58
N ILE A 157 -0.18 14.53 -6.33
CA ILE A 157 -0.77 13.21 -6.03
C ILE A 157 -0.65 12.27 -7.24
N MET A 158 -0.85 12.79 -8.46
CA MET A 158 -0.84 11.99 -9.69
C MET A 158 0.56 11.58 -10.16
N VAL A 159 1.60 12.40 -9.91
CA VAL A 159 2.96 12.15 -10.44
C VAL A 159 3.51 10.78 -10.05
N PRO A 160 3.49 10.34 -8.76
CA PRO A 160 4.08 9.06 -8.38
C PRO A 160 3.30 7.86 -8.91
N LEU A 161 1.97 8.00 -9.05
CA LEU A 161 1.11 6.99 -9.69
C LEU A 161 1.52 6.79 -11.17
N LEU A 162 1.78 7.89 -11.89
CA LEU A 162 2.23 7.85 -13.28
C LEU A 162 3.63 7.24 -13.43
N LEU A 163 4.54 7.50 -12.48
CA LEU A 163 5.90 6.94 -12.51
C LEU A 163 5.93 5.42 -12.26
N ILE A 164 5.01 4.91 -11.47
CA ILE A 164 4.92 3.48 -11.14
C ILE A 164 4.30 2.66 -12.27
N TYR A 165 3.43 3.26 -13.07
CA TYR A 165 2.81 2.61 -14.22
C TYR A 165 3.80 1.92 -15.19
N PRO A 166 4.84 2.58 -15.74
CA PRO A 166 5.80 1.93 -16.65
C PRO A 166 6.64 0.84 -15.98
N LEU A 167 6.90 0.94 -14.67
CA LEU A 167 7.63 -0.08 -13.93
C LEU A 167 6.84 -1.39 -13.89
N LEU A 168 5.53 -1.29 -13.70
CA LEU A 168 4.63 -2.45 -13.59
C LEU A 168 4.28 -3.04 -14.95
N GLN A 169 4.14 -2.21 -15.98
CA GLN A 169 3.88 -2.64 -17.35
C GLN A 169 4.87 -3.73 -17.80
N ARG A 170 6.15 -3.63 -17.39
CA ARG A 170 7.19 -4.63 -17.71
C ARG A 170 6.93 -6.02 -17.14
N TYR A 171 6.27 -6.14 -16.00
CA TYR A 171 5.94 -7.42 -15.37
C TYR A 171 4.68 -8.05 -15.98
N TYR A 172 3.68 -7.24 -16.32
CA TYR A 172 2.46 -7.72 -16.98
C TYR A 172 2.72 -8.22 -18.41
N ILE A 173 3.59 -7.55 -19.19
CA ILE A 173 3.93 -7.97 -20.56
C ILE A 173 4.67 -9.31 -20.56
N LYS A 174 5.60 -9.53 -19.62
CA LYS A 174 6.35 -10.80 -19.49
C LYS A 174 5.48 -11.98 -19.06
N GLY A 175 4.48 -11.74 -18.22
CA GLY A 175 3.53 -12.78 -17.81
C GLY A 175 2.64 -13.29 -18.95
N LEU A 176 2.25 -12.40 -19.87
CA LEU A 176 1.48 -12.75 -21.06
C LEU A 176 2.29 -13.56 -22.07
N THR A 177 3.59 -13.27 -22.23
CA THR A 177 4.46 -14.00 -23.17
C THR A 177 4.79 -15.42 -22.70
N LEU A 178 4.82 -15.69 -21.38
CA LEU A 178 4.99 -17.04 -20.84
C LEU A 178 3.72 -17.90 -20.99
N GLY A 179 2.53 -17.28 -20.93
CA GLY A 179 1.26 -17.97 -21.21
C GLY A 179 1.04 -18.31 -22.69
N ALA A 180 1.72 -17.61 -23.60
CA ALA A 180 1.66 -17.87 -25.05
C ALA A 180 2.54 -19.06 -25.49
N VAL A 181 3.44 -19.55 -24.64
CA VAL A 181 4.23 -20.78 -24.87
C VAL A 181 3.63 -21.93 -24.07
N LYS A 182 2.34 -22.19 -24.28
CA LYS A 182 1.73 -23.49 -24.04
C LYS A 182 1.47 -24.14 -25.39
N GLN A 183 2.47 -24.91 -25.85
CA GLN A 183 2.28 -26.15 -26.60
C GLN A 183 2.79 -27.28 -25.72
#